data_AF-A0A4U3AJD2-F1
#
_entry.id   AF-A0A4U3AJD2-F1
#
_cell.length_a   1.000
_cell.length_b   1.000
_cell.length_c   1.000
_cell.angle_alpha   90.00
_cell.angle_beta   90.00
_cell.angle_gamma   90.00
#
_symmetry.space_group_name_H-M   'P 1'
#
loop_
_entity.id
_entity.type
_entity.pdbx_description
1 polymer ?
#
loop_
_entity_poly.entity_id
_entity_poly.type
_entity_poly.pdbx_seq_one_letter_code
_entity_poly.pdbx_strand_id
1 'polypeptide(L)'
;YGVHPFILLNHHDDLNSLFTLTHECGHGMHTHYSHGYQPRISAHYTIFVAEVASTVNEVLLIHHLLKEAKDTNVRNHLVNHFIDKFKGTFFTQIMFAEFEKITHEMAQQGKPLNAQVFSEVYENLFREYNGDSLVFDEEVKYGWARIPHFYRPFYVYKYATGFASAI
;
A
#
# COMPACT_ATOMS: atom_id res chain seq x y z
N TYR A 1 1.98 -10.73 22.24
CA TYR A 1 1.39 -10.04 23.40
C TYR A 1 2.38 -10.07 24.56
N GLY A 2 2.54 -8.97 25.28
CA GLY A 2 3.40 -8.91 26.48
C GLY A 2 4.89 -8.68 26.24
N VAL A 3 5.33 -8.46 24.99
CA VAL A 3 6.67 -8.00 24.63
C VAL A 3 6.56 -6.76 23.75
N HIS A 4 7.63 -5.95 23.71
CA HIS A 4 7.69 -4.77 22.86
C HIS A 4 7.66 -5.16 21.36
N PRO A 5 7.17 -4.28 20.47
CA PRO A 5 7.21 -4.53 19.03
C PRO A 5 8.65 -4.63 18.52
N PHE A 6 8.82 -5.34 17.41
CA PHE A 6 10.07 -5.41 16.64
C PHE A 6 9.82 -4.83 15.25
N ILE A 7 10.75 -4.01 14.78
CA ILE A 7 10.72 -3.41 13.46
C ILE A 7 11.91 -3.98 12.68
N LEU A 8 11.62 -4.65 11.57
CA LEU A 8 12.62 -5.17 10.65
C LEU A 8 12.68 -4.26 9.42
N LEU A 9 13.88 -3.80 9.06
CA LEU A 9 14.08 -2.87 7.95
C LEU A 9 15.20 -3.33 7.03
N ASN A 10 15.03 -3.07 5.75
CA ASN A 10 16.14 -2.97 4.80
C ASN A 10 16.40 -1.46 4.60
N HIS A 11 17.40 -0.94 5.32
CA HIS A 11 17.66 0.50 5.41
C HIS A 11 18.83 0.91 4.50
N HIS A 12 18.64 1.96 3.71
CA HIS A 12 19.61 2.46 2.74
C HIS A 12 19.95 3.96 2.93
N ASP A 13 19.68 4.53 4.11
CA ASP A 13 19.96 5.94 4.44
C ASP A 13 19.38 6.95 3.44
N ASP A 14 18.19 6.65 2.89
CA ASP A 14 17.49 7.49 1.93
C ASP A 14 16.09 7.90 2.41
N LEU A 15 15.45 8.80 1.65
CA LEU A 15 14.11 9.28 1.97
C LEU A 15 13.09 8.12 2.03
N ASN A 16 13.21 7.13 1.14
CA ASN A 16 12.34 5.95 1.17
C ASN A 16 12.48 5.19 2.50
N SER A 17 13.71 4.95 2.95
CA SER A 17 14.01 4.26 4.19
C SER A 17 13.49 5.02 5.42
N LEU A 18 13.50 6.36 5.39
CA LEU A 18 12.89 7.19 6.44
C LEU A 18 11.37 7.03 6.48
N PHE A 19 10.69 7.05 5.33
CA PHE A 19 9.26 6.81 5.25
C PHE A 19 8.92 5.39 5.70
N THR A 20 9.67 4.36 5.28
CA THR A 20 9.46 2.98 5.73
C THR A 20 9.65 2.83 7.24
N LEU A 21 10.72 3.40 7.82
CA LEU A 21 10.90 3.40 9.26
C LEU A 21 9.71 4.06 9.98
N THR A 22 9.26 5.21 9.47
CA THR A 22 8.13 5.96 10.04
C THR A 22 6.82 5.17 9.97
N HIS A 23 6.59 4.47 8.86
CA HIS A 23 5.48 3.55 8.65
C HIS A 23 5.47 2.44 9.70
N GLU A 24 6.58 1.70 9.81
CA GLU A 24 6.70 0.59 10.76
C GLU A 24 6.64 1.05 12.22
N CYS A 25 7.13 2.26 12.53
CA CYS A 25 6.94 2.89 13.84
C CYS A 25 5.46 3.10 14.16
N GLY A 26 4.62 3.45 13.16
CA GLY A 26 3.18 3.55 13.34
C GLY A 26 2.55 2.21 13.75
N HIS A 27 2.93 1.12 13.08
CA HIS A 27 2.52 -0.24 13.49
C HIS A 27 3.04 -0.61 14.89
N GLY A 28 4.30 -0.28 15.18
CA GLY A 28 4.90 -0.50 16.48
C GLY A 28 4.14 0.18 17.60
N MET A 29 3.80 1.47 17.44
CA MET A 29 2.98 2.20 18.40
C MET A 29 1.58 1.62 18.53
N HIS A 30 0.91 1.30 17.41
CA HIS A 30 -0.43 0.69 17.44
C HIS A 30 -0.41 -0.64 18.21
N THR A 31 0.61 -1.47 17.98
CA THR A 31 0.83 -2.72 18.73
C THR A 31 1.09 -2.46 20.21
N HIS A 32 1.96 -1.49 20.53
CA HIS A 32 2.30 -1.15 21.91
C HIS A 32 1.06 -0.71 22.70
N TYR A 33 0.27 0.22 22.16
CA TYR A 33 -0.95 0.70 22.80
C TYR A 33 -2.03 -0.39 22.87
N SER A 34 -2.24 -1.16 21.81
CA SER A 34 -3.22 -2.25 21.84
C SER A 34 -2.85 -3.30 22.89
N HIS A 35 -1.58 -3.71 22.97
CA HIS A 35 -1.11 -4.65 23.99
C HIS A 35 -1.25 -4.11 25.42
N GLY A 36 -1.02 -2.80 25.63
CA GLY A 36 -1.07 -2.19 26.97
C GLY A 36 -2.49 -1.94 27.50
N TYR A 37 -3.47 -1.74 26.62
CA TYR A 37 -4.81 -1.29 26.99
C TYR A 37 -5.94 -2.26 26.63
N GLN A 38 -5.66 -3.36 25.92
CA GLN A 38 -6.65 -4.39 25.58
C GLN A 38 -6.30 -5.73 26.22
N PRO A 39 -7.30 -6.53 26.64
CA PRO A 39 -7.05 -7.91 27.03
C PRO A 39 -6.49 -8.70 25.84
N ARG A 40 -5.67 -9.71 26.13
CA ARG A 40 -4.95 -10.50 25.10
C ARG A 40 -5.83 -10.97 23.94
N ILE A 41 -7.09 -11.32 24.21
CA ILE A 41 -8.03 -11.82 23.20
C ILE A 41 -8.47 -10.75 22.17
N SER A 42 -8.45 -9.47 22.54
CA SER A 42 -8.83 -8.34 21.66
C SER A 42 -7.66 -7.43 21.29
N ALA A 43 -6.45 -7.72 21.77
CA ALA A 43 -5.29 -6.88 21.54
C ALA A 43 -4.69 -6.99 20.11
N HIS A 44 -5.04 -8.03 19.37
CA HIS A 44 -4.71 -8.11 17.95
C HIS A 44 -5.78 -7.37 17.16
N TYR A 45 -5.44 -6.17 16.67
CA TYR A 45 -6.32 -5.41 15.80
C TYR A 45 -6.48 -6.10 14.45
N THR A 46 -7.64 -5.88 13.84
CA THR A 46 -7.89 -6.43 12.50
C THR A 46 -7.02 -5.71 11.49
N ILE A 47 -6.75 -6.41 10.39
CA ILE A 47 -5.95 -5.86 9.31
C ILE A 47 -6.58 -4.62 8.64
N PHE A 48 -7.89 -4.46 8.78
CA PHE A 48 -8.61 -3.30 8.24
C PHE A 48 -8.14 -1.97 8.85
N VAL A 49 -7.79 -1.97 10.15
CA VAL A 49 -7.33 -0.76 10.86
C VAL A 49 -5.81 -0.70 11.01
N ALA A 50 -5.09 -1.74 10.58
CA ALA A 50 -3.64 -1.86 10.78
C ALA A 50 -2.85 -0.74 10.10
N GLU A 51 -3.27 -0.36 8.89
CA GLU A 51 -2.60 0.62 8.02
C GLU A 51 -2.90 2.09 8.37
N VAL A 52 -3.88 2.34 9.24
CA VAL A 52 -4.27 3.72 9.60
C VAL A 52 -3.14 4.41 10.36
N ALA A 53 -2.61 3.76 11.40
CA ALA A 53 -1.56 4.36 12.23
C ALA A 53 -0.26 4.58 11.48
N SER A 54 0.14 3.63 10.62
CA SER A 54 1.35 3.74 9.80
C SER A 54 1.22 4.85 8.76
N THR A 55 0.08 4.93 8.06
CA THR A 55 -0.16 5.97 7.06
C THR A 55 -0.27 7.37 7.68
N VAL A 56 -0.95 7.53 8.82
CA VAL A 56 -1.01 8.82 9.54
C VAL A 56 0.40 9.31 9.87
N ASN A 57 1.29 8.43 10.33
CA ASN A 57 2.68 8.81 10.60
C ASN A 57 3.42 9.28 9.34
N GLU A 58 3.24 8.63 8.19
CA GLU A 58 3.81 9.09 6.93
C GLU A 58 3.28 10.48 6.52
N VAL A 59 1.97 10.71 6.70
CA VAL A 59 1.34 12.02 6.43
C VAL A 59 1.92 13.09 7.36
N LEU A 60 2.03 12.81 8.66
CA LEU A 60 2.65 13.75 9.61
C LEU A 60 4.12 14.05 9.26
N LEU A 61 4.87 13.04 8.81
CA LEU A 61 6.25 13.22 8.37
C LEU A 61 6.34 14.14 7.15
N ILE A 62 5.56 13.91 6.09
CA ILE A 62 5.62 14.77 4.91
C ILE A 62 5.19 16.20 5.23
N HIS A 63 4.18 16.38 6.08
CA HIS A 63 3.76 17.71 6.55
C HIS A 63 4.89 18.42 7.29
N HIS A 64 5.59 17.71 8.17
CA HIS A 64 6.76 18.23 8.87
C HIS A 64 7.89 18.62 7.90
N LEU A 65 8.29 17.72 7.01
CA LEU A 65 9.36 17.96 6.04
C LEU A 65 9.04 19.15 5.11
N LEU A 66 7.80 19.25 4.64
CA LEU A 66 7.35 20.37 3.79
C LEU A 66 7.33 21.71 4.54
N LYS A 67 7.08 21.71 5.85
CA LYS A 67 7.12 22.92 6.68
C LYS A 67 8.55 23.40 6.91
N GLU A 68 9.49 22.47 7.10
CA GLU A 68 10.90 22.77 7.35
C GLU A 68 11.71 23.04 6.07
N ALA A 69 11.25 22.57 4.90
CA ALA A 69 11.91 22.76 3.62
C ALA A 69 11.94 24.25 3.20
N LYS A 70 13.14 24.84 3.24
CA LYS A 70 13.40 26.23 2.79
C LYS A 70 13.80 26.31 1.31
N ASP A 71 14.40 25.24 0.79
CA ASP A 71 14.80 25.15 -0.61
C ASP A 71 13.64 24.63 -1.48
N THR A 72 13.38 25.32 -2.60
CA THR A 72 12.29 24.98 -3.51
C THR A 72 12.48 23.63 -4.18
N ASN A 73 13.71 23.22 -4.49
CA ASN A 73 13.95 21.92 -5.14
C ASN A 73 13.70 20.78 -4.16
N VAL A 74 14.14 20.93 -2.91
CA VAL A 74 13.81 19.97 -1.83
C VAL A 74 12.31 19.87 -1.65
N ARG A 75 11.60 21.01 -1.61
CA ARG A 75 10.14 21.02 -1.49
C ARG A 75 9.46 20.30 -2.66
N ASN A 76 9.88 20.56 -3.90
CA ASN A 76 9.35 19.88 -5.09
C ASN A 76 9.61 18.37 -5.06
N HIS A 77 10.81 17.96 -4.63
CA HIS A 77 11.14 16.56 -4.47
C HIS A 77 10.23 15.86 -3.44
N LEU A 78 9.99 16.50 -2.29
CA LEU A 78 9.09 15.99 -1.24
C LEU A 78 7.64 15.85 -1.75
N VAL A 79 7.13 16.86 -2.46
CA VAL A 79 5.79 16.80 -3.06
C VAL A 79 5.69 15.66 -4.06
N ASN A 80 6.67 15.52 -4.96
CA ASN A 80 6.67 14.44 -5.94
C ASN A 80 6.75 13.06 -5.26
N HIS A 81 7.61 12.92 -4.25
CA HIS A 81 7.72 11.68 -3.46
C HIS A 81 6.38 11.29 -2.85
N PHE A 82 5.65 12.25 -2.28
CA PHE A 82 4.34 11.98 -1.69
C PHE A 82 3.27 11.64 -2.74
N ILE A 83 3.29 12.29 -3.91
CA ILE A 83 2.41 11.95 -5.03
C ILE A 83 2.66 10.51 -5.51
N ASP A 84 3.93 10.12 -5.66
CA ASP A 84 4.30 8.75 -6.06
C ASP A 84 3.86 7.71 -5.02
N LYS A 85 4.04 8.02 -3.73
CA LYS A 85 3.51 7.21 -2.62
C LYS A 85 1.99 7.08 -2.67
N PHE A 86 1.27 8.19 -2.89
CA PHE A 86 -0.18 8.18 -3.02
C PHE A 86 -0.65 7.32 -4.18
N LYS A 87 -0.01 7.46 -5.35
CA LYS A 87 -0.29 6.64 -6.53
C LYS A 87 -0.12 5.14 -6.23
N GLY A 88 0.97 4.76 -5.55
CA GLY A 88 1.27 3.37 -5.22
C GLY A 88 0.38 2.77 -4.12
N THR A 89 -0.02 3.58 -3.13
CA THR A 89 -0.75 3.11 -1.93
C THR A 89 -2.27 3.20 -2.11
N PHE A 90 -2.75 4.09 -2.97
CA PHE A 90 -4.16 4.26 -3.27
C PHE A 90 -4.51 3.64 -4.62
N PHE A 91 -4.20 4.31 -5.74
CA PHE A 91 -4.65 3.89 -7.07
C PHE A 91 -4.19 2.49 -7.45
N THR A 92 -2.91 2.18 -7.23
CA THR A 92 -2.38 0.85 -7.57
C THR A 92 -2.99 -0.26 -6.72
N GLN A 93 -3.28 -0.01 -5.43
CA GLN A 93 -3.93 -0.99 -4.56
C GLN A 93 -5.41 -1.20 -4.92
N ILE A 94 -6.11 -0.16 -5.38
CA ILE A 94 -7.49 -0.28 -5.89
C ILE A 94 -7.48 -1.11 -7.18
N MET A 95 -6.57 -0.83 -8.12
CA MET A 95 -6.42 -1.62 -9.34
C MET A 95 -6.18 -3.11 -9.02
N PHE A 96 -5.34 -3.40 -8.02
CA PHE A 96 -5.09 -4.77 -7.55
C PHE A 96 -6.34 -5.40 -6.93
N ALA A 97 -7.10 -4.66 -6.13
CA ALA A 97 -8.36 -5.13 -5.56
C ALA A 97 -9.40 -5.45 -6.64
N GLU A 98 -9.45 -4.64 -7.70
CA GLU A 98 -10.35 -4.83 -8.82
C GLU A 98 -9.95 -6.04 -9.67
N PHE A 99 -8.65 -6.22 -9.93
CA PHE A 99 -8.12 -7.44 -10.56
C PHE A 99 -8.52 -8.69 -9.78
N GLU A 100 -8.34 -8.65 -8.45
CA GLU A 100 -8.71 -9.76 -7.58
C GLU A 100 -10.22 -10.04 -7.62
N LYS A 101 -11.06 -9.00 -7.56
CA LYS A 101 -12.52 -9.15 -7.68
C LYS A 101 -12.91 -9.79 -9.02
N ILE A 102 -12.43 -9.25 -10.14
CA ILE A 102 -12.79 -9.72 -11.48
C ILE A 102 -12.41 -11.19 -11.66
N THR A 103 -11.18 -11.56 -11.27
CA THR A 103 -10.69 -12.94 -11.42
C THR A 103 -11.48 -13.94 -10.56
N HIS A 104 -11.87 -13.56 -9.33
CA HIS A 104 -12.75 -14.40 -8.50
C HIS A 104 -14.16 -14.52 -9.07
N GLU A 105 -14.74 -13.45 -9.61
CA GLU A 105 -16.05 -13.48 -10.28
C GLU A 105 -16.02 -14.39 -11.53
N MET A 106 -14.93 -14.37 -12.29
CA MET A 106 -14.72 -15.27 -13.42
C MET A 106 -14.66 -16.74 -12.98
N ALA A 107 -13.93 -17.04 -11.91
CA ALA A 107 -13.89 -18.39 -11.34
C ALA A 107 -15.28 -18.85 -10.87
N GLN A 108 -16.03 -17.98 -10.19
CA GLN A 108 -17.41 -18.27 -9.74
C GLN A 108 -18.35 -18.59 -10.90
N GLN A 109 -18.13 -17.96 -12.07
CA GLN A 109 -18.88 -18.22 -13.30
C GLN A 109 -18.40 -19.47 -14.05
N GLY A 110 -17.41 -20.21 -13.54
CA GLY A 110 -16.85 -21.38 -14.21
C GLY A 110 -15.97 -21.04 -15.42
N LYS A 111 -15.52 -19.78 -15.57
CA LYS A 111 -14.60 -19.40 -16.65
C LYS A 111 -13.19 -19.91 -16.33
N PRO A 112 -12.46 -20.40 -17.35
CA PRO A 112 -11.09 -20.85 -17.15
C PRO A 112 -10.18 -19.68 -16.80
N LEU A 113 -9.33 -19.87 -15.79
CA LEU A 113 -8.30 -18.93 -15.39
C LEU A 113 -6.93 -19.49 -15.77
N ASN A 114 -6.38 -19.02 -16.89
CA ASN A 114 -5.03 -19.34 -17.34
C ASN A 114 -4.18 -18.06 -17.41
N ALA A 115 -2.88 -18.21 -17.69
CA ALA A 115 -1.95 -17.08 -17.72
C ALA A 115 -2.33 -16.00 -18.74
N GLN A 116 -2.92 -16.39 -19.89
CA GLN A 116 -3.37 -15.44 -20.90
C GLN A 116 -4.53 -14.59 -20.36
N VAL A 117 -5.55 -15.24 -19.77
CA VAL A 117 -6.71 -14.56 -19.19
C VAL A 117 -6.29 -13.58 -18.09
N PHE A 118 -5.40 -14.00 -17.18
CA PHE A 118 -4.90 -13.10 -16.14
C PHE A 118 -4.13 -11.91 -16.72
N SER A 119 -3.32 -12.15 -17.75
CA SER A 119 -2.52 -11.09 -18.36
C SER A 119 -3.40 -10.07 -19.07
N GLU A 120 -4.45 -10.51 -19.77
CA GLU A 120 -5.42 -9.63 -20.42
C GLU A 120 -6.20 -8.78 -19.40
N VAL A 121 -6.72 -9.38 -18.32
CA VAL A 121 -7.43 -8.63 -17.27
C VAL A 121 -6.49 -7.60 -16.62
N TYR A 122 -5.27 -7.99 -16.28
CA TYR A 122 -4.31 -7.10 -15.65
C TYR A 122 -3.90 -5.95 -16.57
N GLU A 123 -3.62 -6.23 -17.85
CA GLU A 123 -3.24 -5.20 -18.83
C GLU A 123 -4.36 -4.17 -19.04
N ASN A 124 -5.61 -4.62 -19.18
CA ASN A 124 -6.76 -3.74 -19.35
C ASN A 124 -6.92 -2.78 -18.16
N LEU A 125 -6.88 -3.32 -16.94
CA LEU A 125 -6.93 -2.50 -15.73
C LEU A 125 -5.72 -1.56 -15.63
N PHE A 126 -4.52 -2.04 -15.96
CA PHE A 126 -3.33 -1.21 -15.90
C PHE A 126 -3.44 0.00 -16.83
N ARG A 127 -3.93 -0.21 -18.06
CA ARG A 127 -4.17 0.87 -19.02
C ARG A 127 -5.27 1.83 -18.55
N GLU A 128 -6.38 1.31 -18.03
CA GLU A 128 -7.49 2.12 -17.50
C GLU A 128 -7.03 3.05 -16.36
N TYR A 129 -6.27 2.52 -15.40
CA TYR A 129 -5.81 3.28 -14.23
C TYR A 129 -4.68 4.27 -14.53
N ASN A 130 -3.93 4.07 -15.62
CA ASN A 130 -2.76 4.89 -15.96
C ASN A 130 -3.01 5.85 -17.15
N GLY A 131 -4.08 5.62 -17.92
CA GLY A 131 -4.48 6.43 -19.06
C GLY A 131 -3.54 6.35 -20.26
N ASP A 132 -3.89 7.07 -21.32
CA ASP A 132 -3.21 6.98 -22.63
C ASP A 132 -1.90 7.77 -22.72
N SER A 133 -1.54 8.53 -21.68
CA SER A 133 -0.32 9.34 -21.67
C SER A 133 0.95 8.52 -21.45
N LEU A 134 0.82 7.28 -20.97
CA LEU A 134 1.94 6.38 -20.71
C LEU A 134 2.17 5.45 -21.92
N VAL A 135 3.45 5.28 -22.27
CA VAL A 135 3.86 4.23 -23.20
C VAL A 135 4.00 2.94 -22.40
N PHE A 136 3.28 1.91 -22.83
CA PHE A 136 3.26 0.62 -22.13
C PHE A 136 4.14 -0.38 -22.86
N ASP A 137 5.11 -0.95 -22.14
CA ASP A 137 5.87 -2.11 -22.61
C ASP A 137 4.99 -3.37 -22.60
N GLU A 138 5.32 -4.34 -23.45
CA GLU A 138 4.54 -5.58 -23.57
C GLU A 138 4.51 -6.38 -22.26
N GLU A 139 5.57 -6.29 -21.47
CA GLU A 139 5.76 -7.06 -20.24
C GLU A 139 4.81 -6.63 -19.11
N VAL A 140 4.15 -5.46 -19.21
CA VAL A 140 3.27 -4.95 -18.18
C VAL A 140 2.12 -5.91 -17.86
N LYS A 141 1.66 -6.67 -18.86
CA LYS A 141 0.60 -7.68 -18.75
C LYS A 141 0.94 -8.80 -17.78
N TYR A 142 2.22 -9.05 -17.50
CA TYR A 142 2.67 -10.07 -16.55
C TYR A 142 2.79 -9.55 -15.11
N GLY A 143 2.45 -8.28 -14.86
CA GLY A 143 2.59 -7.65 -13.55
C GLY A 143 1.84 -8.37 -12.43
N TRP A 144 0.75 -9.09 -12.74
CA TRP A 144 0.00 -9.88 -11.76
C TRP A 144 0.84 -10.98 -11.09
N ALA A 145 1.79 -11.58 -11.80
CA ALA A 145 2.50 -12.77 -11.33
C ALA A 145 3.49 -12.49 -10.18
N ARG A 146 3.92 -11.23 -10.03
CA ARG A 146 4.89 -10.82 -9.00
C ARG A 146 4.28 -10.28 -7.72
N ILE A 147 2.94 -10.19 -7.63
CA ILE A 147 2.24 -9.54 -6.51
C ILE A 147 1.92 -10.59 -5.44
N PRO A 148 2.63 -10.64 -4.30
CA PRO A 148 2.43 -11.69 -3.29
C PRO A 148 1.06 -11.61 -2.62
N HIS A 149 0.46 -10.41 -2.58
CA HIS A 149 -0.82 -10.19 -1.94
C HIS A 149 -1.99 -10.88 -2.65
N PHE A 150 -1.88 -11.25 -3.93
CA PHE A 150 -2.90 -12.05 -4.62
C PHE A 150 -3.02 -13.49 -4.09
N TYR A 151 -2.06 -13.94 -3.29
CA TYR A 151 -2.13 -15.21 -2.56
C TYR A 151 -2.77 -15.05 -1.16
N ARG A 152 -3.30 -13.86 -0.83
CA ARG A 152 -4.01 -13.55 0.41
C ARG A 152 -5.35 -12.87 0.06
N PRO A 153 -6.45 -13.62 -0.03
CA PRO A 153 -7.72 -13.12 -0.58
C PRO A 153 -8.19 -11.82 0.06
N PHE A 154 -8.48 -10.83 -0.77
CA PHE A 154 -9.06 -9.52 -0.43
C PHE A 154 -8.26 -8.78 0.65
N TYR A 155 -6.94 -8.75 0.49
CA TYR A 155 -6.02 -8.01 1.37
C TYR A 155 -5.91 -6.53 0.97
N VAL A 156 -5.65 -6.27 -0.32
CA VAL A 156 -5.06 -5.01 -0.81
C VAL A 156 -5.99 -3.81 -0.76
N TYR A 157 -7.31 -3.99 -0.89
CA TYR A 157 -8.27 -2.88 -0.86
C TYR A 157 -8.21 -2.07 0.45
N LYS A 158 -7.73 -2.71 1.53
CA LYS A 158 -7.62 -2.13 2.86
C LYS A 158 -6.57 -1.01 2.93
N TYR A 159 -5.54 -1.05 2.08
CA TYR A 159 -4.59 0.05 1.96
C TYR A 159 -5.31 1.32 1.50
N ALA A 160 -6.14 1.23 0.46
CA ALA A 160 -6.85 2.39 -0.06
C ALA A 160 -7.82 2.97 0.97
N THR A 161 -8.56 2.13 1.71
CA THR A 161 -9.47 2.60 2.77
C THR A 161 -8.73 3.17 3.98
N GLY A 162 -7.62 2.55 4.36
CA GLY A 162 -6.76 3.04 5.45
C GLY A 162 -6.15 4.38 5.11
N PHE A 163 -5.65 4.53 3.88
CA PHE A 163 -5.08 5.77 3.38
C PHE A 163 -6.10 6.91 3.30
N ALA A 164 -7.30 6.63 2.79
CA ALA A 164 -8.39 7.61 2.77
C ALA A 164 -8.87 8.03 4.16
N SER A 165 -8.68 7.19 5.18
CA SER A 165 -9.01 7.54 6.58
C SER A 165 -7.90 8.33 7.28
N ALA A 166 -6.68 8.30 6.74
CA ALA A 166 -5.49 8.90 7.33
C ALA A 166 -5.22 10.34 6.85
N ILE A 167 -5.75 10.71 5.68
CA ILE A 167 -5.72 12.07 5.11
C ILE A 167 -6.97 12.84 5.53
#